data_AF-A0A969B681-F1
#
_entry.id   AF-A0A969B681-F1
#
_cell.length_a   1.000
_cell.length_b   1.000
_cell.length_c   1.000
_cell.angle_alpha   90.00
_cell.angle_beta   90.00
_cell.angle_gamma   90.00
#
_symmetry.space_group_name_H-M   'P 1'
#
loop_
_entity.id
_entity.type
_entity.pdbx_description
1 polymer ?
#
loop_
_entity_poly.entity_id
_entity_poly.type
_entity_poly.pdbx_seq_one_letter_code
_entity_poly.pdbx_strand_id
1 'polypeptide(L)'
;MFQRLDELQTGTMYILTGQAGVGKSHLAASARRSGTLWILDTEGAAQSLHGKTGIHKRTQVVQTLSLKALTQAMEEIRKQGKPGDTVLLDSISKIFQAMRSYAQQRAGSETDRKTNIGYDEHVSVNRNMQVVYTGLTELKQAGFHVVIIGHLARKYRAQEGGLSDDGLRVLADEQIAYEADAILLVEREGDERSVMPIVKPPRPAHLKFEQRYPAVLATLYPDLVPTSKARKGEAAADVAETNETTSPESEAAPPTGTGAQPPRDATEAEQRFFARYGDLIGERNWSAVQRYLGSLRPRPTSVEEWIAVAEAVRGRSRGETVVAAGKSRLEPSQRPSAHGRRWLILSSQGN
;
A
#
# COMPACT_ATOMS: atom_id res chain seq x y z
N MET A 1 20.29 -7.49 16.72
CA MET A 1 21.06 -7.56 15.47
C MET A 1 20.04 -7.65 14.34
N PHE A 2 19.92 -6.59 13.54
CA PHE A 2 18.94 -6.50 12.44
C PHE A 2 19.47 -7.34 11.27
N GLN A 3 18.73 -8.37 10.84
CA GLN A 3 19.06 -9.05 9.59
C GLN A 3 18.63 -8.11 8.47
N ARG A 4 19.62 -7.65 7.71
CA ARG A 4 19.41 -6.62 6.70
C ARG A 4 18.61 -7.18 5.52
N LEU A 5 17.90 -6.34 4.77
CA LEU A 5 17.09 -6.80 3.63
C LEU A 5 17.96 -7.21 2.41
N ASP A 6 19.29 -7.03 2.45
CA ASP A 6 20.31 -7.70 1.62
C ASP A 6 20.79 -9.04 2.17
N GLU A 7 20.78 -9.21 3.50
CA GLU A 7 21.14 -10.45 4.22
C GLU A 7 19.99 -11.48 4.27
N LEU A 8 18.90 -11.21 3.55
CA LEU A 8 17.87 -12.20 3.29
C LEU A 8 18.53 -13.42 2.66
N GLN A 9 18.39 -14.56 3.33
CA GLN A 9 18.70 -15.84 2.71
C GLN A 9 17.87 -15.96 1.43
N THR A 10 18.47 -16.47 0.36
CA THR A 10 17.75 -16.76 -0.89
C THR A 10 16.46 -17.52 -0.57
N GLY A 11 15.34 -17.12 -1.18
CA GLY A 11 14.04 -17.74 -0.94
C GLY A 11 13.21 -17.11 0.17
N THR A 12 13.10 -15.78 0.18
CA THR A 12 12.21 -15.04 1.09
C THR A 12 11.03 -14.42 0.34
N MET A 13 9.91 -14.21 1.04
CA MET A 13 8.70 -13.59 0.53
C MET A 13 8.16 -12.55 1.51
N TYR A 14 8.15 -11.29 1.09
CA TYR A 14 7.66 -10.15 1.87
C TYR A 14 6.47 -9.48 1.21
N ILE A 15 5.53 -9.01 2.03
CA ILE A 15 4.43 -8.16 1.56
C ILE A 15 4.60 -6.75 2.10
N LEU A 16 4.75 -5.77 1.22
CA LEU A 16 4.75 -4.35 1.54
C LEU A 16 3.34 -3.79 1.36
N THR A 17 2.78 -3.21 2.41
CA THR A 17 1.47 -2.55 2.37
C THR A 17 1.55 -1.14 2.93
N GLY A 18 0.60 -0.28 2.59
CA GLY A 18 0.60 1.12 3.01
C GLY A 18 -0.19 2.00 2.06
N GLN A 19 -0.36 3.28 2.43
CA GLN A 19 -1.09 4.26 1.63
C GLN A 19 -0.46 4.46 0.24
N ALA A 20 -1.22 5.03 -0.70
CA ALA A 20 -0.67 5.44 -1.99
C ALA A 20 0.39 6.53 -1.79
N GLY A 21 1.45 6.54 -2.61
CA GLY A 21 2.49 7.58 -2.55
C GLY A 21 3.53 7.45 -1.43
N VAL A 22 3.41 6.46 -0.53
CA VAL A 22 4.42 6.23 0.55
C VAL A 22 5.74 5.64 0.04
N GLY A 23 5.84 5.32 -1.26
CA GLY A 23 7.08 4.87 -1.90
C GLY A 23 7.33 3.36 -1.86
N LYS A 24 6.28 2.53 -1.75
CA LYS A 24 6.37 1.05 -1.73
C LYS A 24 7.15 0.50 -2.94
N SER A 25 6.83 0.94 -4.16
CA SER A 25 7.48 0.49 -5.40
C SER A 25 8.96 0.85 -5.43
N HIS A 26 9.32 2.04 -4.95
CA HIS A 26 10.73 2.42 -4.81
C HIS A 26 11.44 1.57 -3.76
N LEU A 27 10.81 1.35 -2.60
CA LEU A 27 11.39 0.54 -1.52
C LEU A 27 11.65 -0.90 -1.98
N ALA A 28 10.66 -1.50 -2.66
CA ALA A 28 10.74 -2.84 -3.21
C ALA A 28 11.75 -2.97 -4.34
N ALA A 29 11.80 -2.00 -5.26
CA ALA A 29 12.74 -2.02 -6.39
C ALA A 29 14.17 -1.67 -5.97
N SER A 30 14.36 -1.05 -4.81
CA SER A 30 15.66 -0.89 -4.18
C SER A 30 16.09 -2.15 -3.41
N ALA A 31 15.24 -3.17 -3.31
CA ALA A 31 15.55 -4.35 -2.52
C ALA A 31 16.62 -5.22 -3.20
N ARG A 32 17.73 -5.45 -2.49
CA ARG A 32 18.85 -6.36 -2.76
C ARG A 32 19.43 -6.20 -4.16
N ARG A 33 20.44 -5.34 -4.34
CA ARG A 33 20.95 -4.92 -5.66
C ARG A 33 21.76 -5.98 -6.45
N SER A 34 21.84 -7.22 -5.97
CA SER A 34 22.49 -8.32 -6.69
C SER A 34 21.49 -9.04 -7.59
N GLY A 35 21.86 -9.31 -8.84
CA GLY A 35 21.03 -10.09 -9.77
C GLY A 35 20.12 -9.23 -10.64
N THR A 36 19.06 -9.85 -11.14
CA THR A 36 18.03 -9.22 -11.96
C THR A 36 16.79 -8.94 -11.13
N LEU A 37 16.24 -7.72 -11.27
CA LEU A 37 14.92 -7.39 -10.76
C LEU A 37 13.86 -7.67 -11.83
N TRP A 38 12.99 -8.64 -11.56
CA TRP A 38 11.84 -8.99 -12.38
C TRP A 38 10.61 -8.31 -11.82
N ILE A 39 9.99 -7.40 -12.57
CA ILE A 39 8.80 -6.67 -12.15
C ILE A 39 7.58 -7.20 -12.90
N LEU A 40 6.65 -7.78 -12.16
CA LEU A 40 5.30 -8.13 -12.60
C LEU A 40 4.42 -6.90 -12.35
N ASP A 41 4.32 -6.04 -13.37
CA ASP A 41 3.65 -4.75 -13.28
C ASP A 41 2.19 -4.84 -13.71
N THR A 42 1.28 -4.60 -12.78
CA THR A 42 -0.17 -4.59 -13.01
C THR A 42 -0.73 -3.18 -13.12
N GLU A 43 0.03 -2.17 -12.69
CA GLU A 43 -0.41 -0.76 -12.60
C GLU A 43 0.24 0.15 -13.65
N GLY A 44 1.29 -0.31 -14.33
CA GLY A 44 2.11 0.52 -15.22
C GLY A 44 3.10 1.41 -14.45
N ALA A 45 3.24 1.23 -13.14
CA ALA A 45 4.03 2.08 -12.27
C ALA A 45 5.55 1.86 -12.43
N ALA A 46 5.97 0.74 -13.05
CA ALA A 46 7.37 0.37 -13.17
C ALA A 46 8.18 1.34 -14.05
N GLN A 47 7.54 2.04 -14.98
CA GLN A 47 8.20 3.06 -15.81
C GLN A 47 8.84 4.17 -14.96
N SER A 48 8.20 4.50 -13.84
CA SER A 48 8.68 5.54 -12.92
C SER A 48 9.93 5.13 -12.14
N LEU A 49 10.36 3.86 -12.22
CA LEU A 49 11.52 3.33 -11.52
C LEU A 49 12.80 3.44 -12.36
N HIS A 50 12.68 3.71 -13.67
CA HIS A 50 13.86 3.78 -14.53
C HIS A 50 14.77 4.95 -14.17
N GLY A 51 16.09 4.71 -14.13
CA GLY A 51 17.11 5.73 -13.87
C GLY A 51 17.16 6.28 -12.44
N LYS A 52 16.30 5.80 -11.52
CA LYS A 52 16.31 6.26 -10.13
C LYS A 52 17.50 5.68 -9.37
N THR A 53 18.12 6.54 -8.56
CA THR A 53 19.24 6.17 -7.70
C THR A 53 18.84 5.06 -6.73
N GLY A 54 19.63 4.00 -6.70
CA GLY A 54 19.49 2.90 -5.76
C GLY A 54 18.55 1.78 -6.16
N ILE A 55 18.06 1.79 -7.41
CA ILE A 55 17.34 0.68 -8.05
C ILE A 55 18.34 -0.24 -8.76
N HIS A 56 17.95 -1.50 -8.97
CA HIS A 56 18.72 -2.49 -9.73
C HIS A 56 19.20 -1.97 -11.09
N LYS A 57 20.42 -2.34 -11.48
CA LYS A 57 20.96 -2.04 -12.81
C LYS A 57 20.30 -2.87 -13.92
N ARG A 58 19.89 -4.09 -13.58
CA ARG A 58 19.22 -5.03 -14.50
C ARG A 58 17.77 -5.19 -14.07
N THR A 59 16.87 -4.56 -14.80
CA THR A 59 15.43 -4.64 -14.54
C THR A 59 14.72 -5.18 -15.77
N GLN A 60 13.91 -6.22 -15.58
CA GLN A 60 13.02 -6.80 -16.57
C GLN A 60 11.59 -6.52 -16.13
N VAL A 61 10.81 -5.84 -16.97
CA VAL A 61 9.43 -5.47 -16.65
C VAL A 61 8.49 -6.24 -17.56
N VAL A 62 7.50 -6.90 -16.95
CA VAL A 62 6.41 -7.58 -17.64
C VAL A 62 5.11 -6.96 -17.19
N GLN A 63 4.36 -6.40 -18.12
CA GLN A 63 3.02 -5.90 -17.84
C GLN A 63 2.03 -7.06 -17.81
N THR A 64 1.42 -7.32 -16.65
CA THR A 64 0.56 -8.48 -16.40
C THR A 64 -0.91 -8.06 -16.24
N LEU A 65 -1.59 -7.88 -17.38
CA LEU A 65 -3.00 -7.43 -17.43
C LEU A 65 -4.03 -8.55 -17.20
N SER A 66 -3.59 -9.81 -17.05
CA SER A 66 -4.49 -10.95 -16.83
C SER A 66 -3.83 -12.01 -15.97
N LEU A 67 -4.64 -12.85 -15.30
CA LEU A 67 -4.14 -13.98 -14.50
C LEU A 67 -3.26 -14.91 -15.34
N LYS A 68 -3.67 -15.22 -16.58
CA LYS A 68 -2.90 -16.08 -17.48
C LYS A 68 -1.55 -15.48 -17.84
N ALA A 69 -1.50 -14.17 -18.11
CA ALA A 69 -0.23 -13.48 -18.38
C ALA A 69 0.67 -13.48 -17.14
N LEU A 70 0.09 -13.29 -15.95
CA LEU A 70 0.82 -13.32 -14.69
C LEU A 70 1.43 -14.70 -14.40
N THR A 71 0.65 -15.78 -14.54
CA THR A 71 1.15 -17.15 -14.30
C THR A 71 2.22 -17.54 -15.31
N GLN A 72 2.03 -17.20 -16.59
CA GLN A 72 3.06 -17.42 -17.62
C GLN A 72 4.34 -16.63 -17.35
N ALA A 73 4.23 -15.38 -16.89
CA ALA A 73 5.38 -14.58 -16.52
C ALA A 73 6.14 -15.19 -15.34
N MET A 74 5.45 -15.69 -14.31
CA MET A 74 6.08 -16.39 -13.19
C MET A 74 6.81 -17.67 -13.63
N GLU A 75 6.21 -18.46 -14.53
CA GLU A 75 6.88 -19.64 -15.09
C GLU A 75 8.13 -19.28 -15.91
N GLU A 76 8.07 -18.18 -16.67
CA GLU A 76 9.20 -17.71 -17.47
C GLU A 76 10.34 -17.21 -16.59
N ILE A 77 10.03 -16.43 -15.55
CA ILE A 77 11.00 -16.01 -14.53
C ILE A 77 11.65 -17.23 -13.88
N ARG A 78 10.88 -18.27 -13.54
CA ARG A 78 11.44 -19.49 -12.96
C ARG A 78 12.41 -20.21 -13.91
N LYS A 79 12.17 -20.15 -15.24
CA LYS A 79 13.03 -20.79 -16.26
C LYS A 79 14.29 -19.99 -16.57
N GLN A 80 14.20 -18.67 -16.58
CA GLN A 80 15.29 -17.79 -17.04
C GLN A 80 16.07 -17.13 -15.90
N GLY A 81 15.41 -16.88 -14.78
CA GLY A 81 15.98 -16.27 -13.59
C GLY A 81 16.88 -17.23 -12.83
N LYS A 82 17.57 -16.70 -11.84
CA LYS A 82 18.51 -17.45 -11.00
C LYS A 82 18.18 -17.28 -9.51
N PRO A 83 18.54 -18.25 -8.66
CA PRO A 83 18.45 -18.08 -7.22
C PRO A 83 19.14 -16.78 -6.79
N GLY A 84 18.43 -15.99 -5.99
CA GLY A 84 18.87 -14.68 -5.53
C GLY A 84 18.44 -13.49 -6.40
N ASP A 85 17.86 -13.71 -7.58
CA ASP A 85 17.13 -12.66 -8.30
C ASP A 85 15.91 -12.21 -7.47
N THR A 86 15.48 -10.97 -7.71
CA THR A 86 14.32 -10.37 -7.01
C THR A 86 13.11 -10.35 -7.95
N VAL A 87 11.96 -10.81 -7.45
CA VAL A 87 10.66 -10.74 -8.12
C VAL A 87 9.78 -9.75 -7.37
N LEU A 88 9.35 -8.69 -8.05
CA LEU A 88 8.46 -7.66 -7.52
C LEU A 88 7.09 -7.77 -8.20
N LEU A 89 6.02 -7.94 -7.41
CA LEU A 89 4.64 -7.87 -7.88
C LEU A 89 3.99 -6.54 -7.45
N ASP A 90 3.64 -5.67 -8.40
CA ASP A 90 3.07 -4.34 -8.15
C ASP A 90 1.74 -4.13 -8.90
N SER A 91 0.56 -4.27 -8.27
CA SER A 91 0.25 -4.72 -6.92
C SER A 91 -0.72 -5.91 -6.92
N ILE A 92 -0.62 -6.76 -5.89
CA ILE A 92 -1.54 -7.91 -5.70
C ILE A 92 -3.00 -7.45 -5.51
N SER A 93 -3.19 -6.26 -4.94
CA SER A 93 -4.52 -5.70 -4.69
C SER A 93 -5.25 -5.34 -5.98
N LYS A 94 -4.54 -4.91 -7.03
CA LYS A 94 -5.17 -4.65 -8.34
C LYS A 94 -5.61 -5.93 -9.03
N ILE A 95 -4.81 -6.99 -8.92
CA ILE A 95 -5.19 -8.32 -9.41
C ILE A 95 -6.49 -8.78 -8.73
N PHE A 96 -6.54 -8.69 -7.41
CA PHE A 96 -7.74 -9.03 -6.63
C PHE A 96 -8.94 -8.18 -7.03
N GLN A 97 -8.78 -6.86 -7.15
CA GLN A 97 -9.85 -5.95 -7.58
C GLN A 97 -10.36 -6.29 -8.99
N ALA A 98 -9.47 -6.55 -9.95
CA ALA A 98 -9.85 -6.91 -11.31
C ALA A 98 -10.63 -8.23 -11.36
N MET A 99 -10.18 -9.26 -10.62
CA MET A 99 -10.90 -10.53 -10.50
C MET A 99 -12.28 -10.35 -9.88
N ARG A 100 -12.35 -9.54 -8.81
CA ARG A 100 -13.59 -9.21 -8.13
C ARG A 100 -14.57 -8.49 -9.05
N SER A 101 -14.11 -7.48 -9.81
CA SER A 101 -14.95 -6.75 -10.77
C SER A 101 -15.44 -7.65 -11.90
N TYR A 102 -14.59 -8.53 -12.42
CA TYR A 102 -14.98 -9.50 -13.46
C TYR A 102 -16.04 -10.48 -12.96
N ALA A 103 -15.86 -10.99 -11.74
CA ALA A 103 -16.84 -11.84 -11.07
C ALA A 103 -18.19 -11.11 -10.86
N GLN A 104 -18.15 -9.85 -10.42
CA GLN A 104 -19.35 -9.01 -10.28
C GLN A 104 -20.06 -8.77 -11.61
N GLN A 105 -19.33 -8.52 -12.70
CA GLN A 105 -19.92 -8.33 -14.02
C GLN A 105 -20.61 -9.60 -14.52
N ARG A 106 -20.01 -10.76 -14.30
CA ARG A 106 -20.60 -12.06 -14.65
C ARG A 106 -21.86 -12.37 -13.83
N ALA A 107 -21.88 -12.01 -12.55
CA ALA A 107 -23.06 -12.18 -11.69
C ALA A 107 -24.16 -11.14 -12.01
N GLY A 108 -23.77 -9.92 -12.36
CA GLY A 108 -24.68 -8.80 -12.64
C GLY A 108 -25.25 -8.77 -14.06
N SER A 109 -24.73 -9.57 -15.00
CA SER A 109 -25.31 -9.67 -16.35
C SER A 109 -26.70 -10.33 -16.38
N GLU A 110 -27.16 -10.92 -15.28
CA GLU A 110 -28.51 -11.51 -15.18
C GLU A 110 -29.51 -10.71 -14.32
N THR A 111 -29.08 -9.81 -13.43
CA THR A 111 -30.05 -8.99 -12.65
C THR A 111 -29.48 -7.62 -12.24
N ASP A 112 -30.27 -6.58 -12.53
CA ASP A 112 -29.97 -5.14 -12.34
C ASP A 112 -29.87 -4.68 -10.86
N ARG A 113 -29.75 -5.61 -9.91
CA ARG A 113 -29.72 -5.30 -8.47
C ARG A 113 -28.93 -6.34 -7.68
N LYS A 114 -27.62 -6.09 -7.46
CA LYS A 114 -26.92 -6.19 -6.15
C LYS A 114 -25.40 -6.10 -6.32
N THR A 115 -24.78 -5.26 -5.48
CA THR A 115 -23.32 -5.09 -5.30
C THR A 115 -22.63 -6.28 -4.60
N ASN A 116 -23.39 -7.33 -4.27
CA ASN A 116 -22.90 -8.48 -3.53
C ASN A 116 -22.59 -9.62 -4.48
N ILE A 117 -21.35 -10.09 -4.40
CA ILE A 117 -20.84 -11.25 -5.11
C ILE A 117 -21.47 -12.47 -4.45
N GLY A 118 -22.00 -13.39 -5.25
CA GLY A 118 -22.51 -14.66 -4.74
C GLY A 118 -21.40 -15.51 -4.13
N TYR A 119 -21.79 -16.54 -3.39
CA TYR A 119 -20.83 -17.45 -2.77
C TYR A 119 -19.90 -18.10 -3.80
N ASP A 120 -20.44 -18.52 -4.95
CA ASP A 120 -19.70 -19.22 -6.00
C ASP A 120 -18.65 -18.32 -6.68
N GLU A 121 -18.97 -17.05 -6.90
CA GLU A 121 -18.02 -16.08 -7.43
C GLU A 121 -16.92 -15.74 -6.42
N HIS A 122 -17.24 -15.66 -5.14
CA HIS A 122 -16.24 -15.51 -4.07
C HIS A 122 -15.25 -16.67 -4.06
N VAL A 123 -15.75 -17.91 -4.16
CA VAL A 123 -14.93 -19.12 -4.26
C VAL A 123 -14.04 -19.08 -5.50
N SER A 124 -14.57 -18.62 -6.64
CA SER A 124 -13.79 -18.47 -7.88
C SER A 124 -12.64 -17.47 -7.75
N VAL A 125 -12.90 -16.29 -7.16
CA VAL A 125 -11.88 -15.27 -6.92
C VAL A 125 -10.80 -15.81 -5.97
N ASN A 126 -11.19 -16.46 -4.87
CA ASN A 126 -10.25 -17.05 -3.93
C ASN A 126 -9.39 -18.13 -4.57
N ARG A 127 -9.97 -19.01 -5.40
CA ARG A 127 -9.22 -20.04 -6.14
C ARG A 127 -8.18 -19.42 -7.08
N ASN A 128 -8.55 -18.36 -7.79
CA ASN A 128 -7.63 -17.66 -8.70
C ASN A 128 -6.51 -16.95 -7.95
N MET A 129 -6.80 -16.34 -6.81
CA MET A 129 -5.79 -15.73 -5.96
C MET A 129 -4.86 -16.78 -5.34
N GLN A 130 -5.37 -17.96 -4.96
CA GLN A 130 -4.56 -19.07 -4.49
C GLN A 130 -3.53 -19.48 -5.54
N VAL A 131 -3.90 -19.54 -6.82
CA VAL A 131 -2.97 -19.82 -7.93
C VAL A 131 -1.84 -18.79 -7.98
N VAL A 132 -2.15 -17.50 -7.78
CA VAL A 132 -1.13 -16.43 -7.75
C VAL A 132 -0.16 -16.65 -6.59
N TYR A 133 -0.67 -16.84 -5.37
CA TYR A 133 0.18 -17.06 -4.20
C TYR A 133 1.00 -18.34 -4.29
N THR A 134 0.44 -19.43 -4.82
CA THR A 134 1.19 -20.67 -5.08
C THR A 134 2.35 -20.42 -6.04
N GLY A 135 2.14 -19.69 -7.15
CA GLY A 135 3.22 -19.35 -8.08
C GLY A 135 4.33 -18.50 -7.43
N LEU A 136 3.96 -17.56 -6.56
CA LEU A 136 4.91 -16.75 -5.79
C LEU A 136 5.68 -17.59 -4.76
N THR A 137 5.02 -18.53 -4.09
CA THR A 137 5.67 -19.49 -3.18
C THR A 137 6.63 -20.42 -3.94
N GLU A 138 6.28 -20.87 -5.14
CA GLU A 138 7.20 -21.68 -5.97
C GLU A 138 8.46 -20.89 -6.35
N LEU A 139 8.33 -19.59 -6.65
CA LEU A 139 9.48 -18.72 -6.88
C LEU A 139 10.33 -18.56 -5.61
N LYS A 140 9.69 -18.35 -4.45
CA LYS A 140 10.38 -18.35 -3.15
C LYS A 140 11.18 -19.65 -2.95
N GLN A 141 10.56 -20.81 -3.16
CA GLN A 141 11.21 -22.11 -3.01
C GLN A 141 12.36 -22.34 -4.01
N ALA A 142 12.27 -21.74 -5.21
CA ALA A 142 13.36 -21.72 -6.19
C ALA A 142 14.51 -20.76 -5.82
N GLY A 143 14.46 -20.11 -4.65
CA GLY A 143 15.52 -19.27 -4.12
C GLY A 143 15.43 -17.80 -4.53
N PHE A 144 14.33 -17.36 -5.13
CA PHE A 144 14.11 -15.95 -5.48
C PHE A 144 13.73 -15.14 -4.22
N HIS A 145 14.00 -13.84 -4.26
CA HIS A 145 13.44 -12.89 -3.30
C HIS A 145 12.14 -12.32 -3.84
N VAL A 146 11.02 -12.66 -3.21
CA VAL A 146 9.70 -12.26 -3.66
C VAL A 146 9.24 -11.07 -2.81
N VAL A 147 8.94 -9.95 -3.46
CA VAL A 147 8.36 -8.76 -2.82
C VAL A 147 7.01 -8.47 -3.46
N ILE A 148 5.97 -8.47 -2.65
CA ILE A 148 4.59 -8.25 -3.09
C ILE A 148 4.16 -6.88 -2.56
N ILE A 149 3.65 -6.02 -3.44
CA ILE A 149 3.03 -4.77 -3.03
C ILE A 149 1.53 -4.98 -2.91
N GLY A 150 0.98 -4.56 -1.78
CA GLY A 150 -0.46 -4.56 -1.52
C GLY A 150 -0.96 -3.19 -1.10
N HIS A 151 -2.25 -2.96 -1.31
CA HIS A 151 -2.95 -1.81 -0.74
C HIS A 151 -3.39 -2.11 0.68
N LEU A 152 -3.36 -1.06 1.51
CA LEU A 152 -3.79 -1.16 2.90
C LEU A 152 -5.32 -1.21 2.97
N ALA A 153 -5.85 -2.17 3.73
CA ALA A 153 -7.26 -2.26 4.08
C ALA A 153 -7.42 -2.36 5.59
N ARG A 154 -8.57 -1.92 6.09
CA ARG A 154 -9.00 -2.21 7.47
C ARG A 154 -9.64 -3.58 7.52
N LYS A 155 -9.32 -4.34 8.54
CA LYS A 155 -9.96 -5.60 8.88
C LYS A 155 -11.08 -5.29 9.86
N TYR A 156 -12.29 -5.77 9.58
CA TYR A 156 -13.41 -5.63 10.49
C TYR A 156 -13.84 -7.02 10.96
N ARG A 157 -14.14 -7.17 12.24
CA ARG A 157 -14.72 -8.38 12.82
C ARG A 157 -16.21 -8.14 13.05
N ALA A 158 -17.04 -9.05 12.55
CA ALA A 158 -18.46 -9.03 12.90
C ALA A 158 -18.62 -9.46 14.35
N GLN A 159 -19.26 -8.62 15.16
CA GLN A 159 -19.65 -8.88 16.53
C GLN A 159 -21.16 -8.64 16.66
N GLU A 160 -21.81 -9.22 17.67
CA GLU A 160 -23.29 -9.23 17.81
C GLU A 160 -23.96 -7.83 17.83
N GLY A 161 -23.18 -6.74 17.92
CA GLY A 161 -23.66 -5.36 17.86
C GLY A 161 -23.08 -4.50 16.72
N GLY A 162 -22.34 -5.06 15.76
CA GLY A 162 -21.76 -4.31 14.64
C GLY A 162 -20.40 -4.83 14.16
N LEU A 163 -19.75 -4.05 13.29
CA LEU A 163 -18.39 -4.31 12.82
C LEU A 163 -17.39 -3.62 13.75
N SER A 164 -16.51 -4.37 14.40
CA SER A 164 -15.39 -3.83 15.19
C SER A 164 -14.10 -3.81 14.35
N ASP A 165 -13.31 -2.73 14.45
CA ASP A 165 -12.02 -2.61 13.77
C ASP A 165 -11.02 -3.59 14.40
N ASP A 166 -10.58 -4.58 13.63
CA ASP A 166 -9.68 -5.68 14.03
C ASP A 166 -8.24 -5.43 13.53
N GLY A 167 -7.97 -4.23 12.97
CA GLY A 167 -6.63 -3.77 12.60
C GLY A 167 -6.40 -3.62 11.10
N LEU A 168 -5.12 -3.58 10.71
CA LEU A 168 -4.70 -3.35 9.32
C LEU A 168 -4.36 -4.67 8.62
N ARG A 169 -4.74 -4.78 7.34
CA ARG A 169 -4.40 -5.93 6.48
C ARG A 169 -4.12 -5.50 5.04
N VAL A 170 -3.68 -6.46 4.23
CA VAL A 170 -3.54 -6.29 2.79
C VAL A 170 -4.92 -6.45 2.13
N LEU A 171 -5.27 -5.57 1.18
CA LEU A 171 -6.50 -5.64 0.39
C LEU A 171 -6.42 -6.75 -0.68
N ALA A 172 -6.33 -7.99 -0.24
CA ALA A 172 -6.34 -9.20 -1.07
C ALA A 172 -6.69 -10.48 -0.29
N ASP A 173 -7.04 -10.36 1.00
CA ASP A 173 -6.70 -11.37 2.00
C ASP A 173 -7.80 -11.61 3.05
N GLU A 174 -9.01 -11.97 2.63
CA GLU A 174 -10.04 -12.33 3.62
C GLU A 174 -9.96 -13.79 4.07
N GLN A 175 -9.47 -14.69 3.21
CA GLN A 175 -9.55 -16.14 3.43
C GLN A 175 -8.37 -16.93 2.84
N ILE A 176 -7.26 -16.28 2.49
CA ILE A 176 -6.18 -16.93 1.73
C ILE A 176 -4.96 -17.11 2.62
N ALA A 177 -4.57 -18.37 2.86
CA ALA A 177 -3.31 -18.66 3.52
C ALA A 177 -2.15 -18.48 2.52
N TYR A 178 -1.14 -17.69 2.90
CA TYR A 178 0.09 -17.55 2.14
C TYR A 178 1.32 -17.56 3.06
N GLU A 179 2.44 -18.03 2.53
CA GLU A 179 3.68 -18.30 3.27
C GLU A 179 4.64 -17.10 3.28
N ALA A 180 4.12 -15.91 3.58
CA ALA A 180 4.95 -14.71 3.67
C ALA A 180 5.76 -14.71 4.97
N ASP A 181 7.04 -14.37 4.87
CA ASP A 181 7.95 -14.30 6.02
C ASP A 181 7.66 -13.08 6.89
N ALA A 182 7.19 -11.98 6.28
CA ALA A 182 6.60 -10.85 7.01
C ALA A 182 5.66 -10.01 6.13
N ILE A 183 4.71 -9.36 6.79
CA ILE A 183 3.90 -8.28 6.23
C ILE A 183 4.33 -6.96 6.87
N LEU A 184 4.76 -6.03 6.05
CA LEU A 184 5.41 -4.79 6.43
C LEU A 184 4.55 -3.60 6.00
N LEU A 185 4.07 -2.83 6.98
CA LEU A 185 3.43 -1.54 6.77
C LEU A 185 4.50 -0.49 6.49
N VAL A 186 4.38 0.20 5.36
CA VAL A 186 5.22 1.32 4.97
C VAL A 186 4.44 2.61 5.22
N GLU A 187 4.98 3.45 6.08
CA GLU A 187 4.47 4.78 6.38
C GLU A 187 5.45 5.84 5.86
N ARG A 188 4.93 7.03 5.56
CA ARG A 188 5.73 8.20 5.19
C ARG A 188 5.31 9.37 6.05
N GLU A 189 6.26 9.97 6.73
CA GLU A 189 6.10 11.15 7.57
C GLU A 189 7.07 12.23 7.04
N GLY A 190 6.52 13.19 6.28
CA GLY A 190 7.33 14.15 5.54
C GLY A 190 8.25 13.46 4.52
N ASP A 191 9.56 13.64 4.66
CA ASP A 191 10.59 13.00 3.83
C ASP A 191 11.07 11.66 4.38
N GLU A 192 10.75 11.37 5.64
CA GLU A 192 11.09 10.10 6.27
C GLU A 192 10.08 9.03 5.92
N ARG A 193 10.57 7.80 5.79
CA ARG A 193 9.76 6.62 5.59
C ARG A 193 10.07 5.65 6.71
N SER A 194 9.06 4.91 7.17
CA SER A 194 9.22 3.88 8.19
C SER A 194 8.54 2.58 7.76
N VAL A 195 9.03 1.46 8.28
CA VAL A 195 8.51 0.12 8.07
C VAL A 195 8.14 -0.48 9.41
N MET A 196 6.95 -1.06 9.51
CA MET A 196 6.45 -1.71 10.73
C MET A 196 5.84 -3.08 10.38
N PRO A 197 6.30 -4.19 10.98
CA PRO A 197 5.65 -5.49 10.78
C PRO A 197 4.25 -5.53 11.41
N ILE A 198 3.21 -5.86 10.63
CA ILE A 198 1.79 -5.76 11.06
C ILE A 198 1.02 -7.08 11.14
N VAL A 199 1.53 -8.21 10.61
CA VAL A 199 0.86 -9.52 10.69
C VAL A 199 1.88 -10.63 10.96
N LYS A 200 1.49 -11.66 11.73
CA LYS A 200 2.25 -12.90 11.98
C LYS A 200 1.83 -14.04 11.03
N PRO A 201 2.71 -14.48 10.12
CA PRO A 201 2.95 -15.93 9.86
C PRO A 201 4.36 -16.35 10.36
N PRO A 202 4.79 -17.63 10.28
CA PRO A 202 5.85 -18.18 11.14
C PRO A 202 7.17 -17.43 10.91
N ARG A 203 7.67 -16.84 12.00
CA ARG A 203 8.67 -15.77 11.97
C ARG A 203 10.08 -16.27 11.67
N PRO A 204 10.90 -15.49 10.93
CA PRO A 204 12.32 -15.35 11.23
C PRO A 204 12.48 -14.63 12.59
N ALA A 205 13.33 -15.14 13.48
CA ALA A 205 13.37 -14.80 14.92
C ALA A 205 13.65 -13.32 15.30
N HIS A 206 13.93 -12.41 14.35
CA HIS A 206 14.53 -11.11 14.62
C HIS A 206 13.61 -9.88 14.45
N LEU A 207 12.41 -10.00 13.88
CA LEU A 207 11.46 -8.88 13.76
C LEU A 207 10.50 -8.82 14.95
N LYS A 208 10.59 -7.74 15.75
CA LYS A 208 9.60 -7.43 16.80
C LYS A 208 8.35 -6.81 16.18
N PHE A 209 7.20 -7.33 16.57
CA PHE A 209 5.88 -6.84 16.17
C PHE A 209 5.71 -5.38 16.60
N GLU A 210 5.06 -4.55 15.77
CA GLU A 210 4.78 -3.13 16.03
C GLU A 210 5.99 -2.22 16.26
N GLN A 211 7.22 -2.73 16.11
CA GLN A 211 8.41 -1.90 16.15
C GLN A 211 8.58 -1.16 14.82
N ARG A 212 8.81 0.16 14.90
CA ARG A 212 9.13 1.00 13.75
C ARG A 212 10.61 0.90 13.39
N TYR A 213 10.88 0.68 12.11
CA TYR A 213 12.21 0.69 11.52
C TYR A 213 12.27 1.79 10.45
N PRO A 214 13.38 2.52 10.31
CA PRO A 214 13.50 3.47 9.22
C PRO A 214 13.45 2.76 7.84
N ALA A 215 12.82 3.36 6.83
CA ALA A 215 12.71 2.80 5.47
C ALA A 215 13.71 3.48 4.52
N VAL A 216 14.95 3.61 5.00
CA VAL A 216 16.04 4.25 4.28
C VAL A 216 16.85 3.18 3.56
N LEU A 217 17.48 3.53 2.43
CA LEU A 217 18.49 2.66 1.78
C LEU A 217 19.54 2.18 2.79
N ALA A 218 19.96 3.03 3.73
CA ALA A 218 20.89 2.68 4.80
C ALA A 218 20.30 1.71 5.85
N THR A 219 18.98 1.72 6.04
CA THR A 219 18.30 0.80 6.97
C THR A 219 18.01 -0.54 6.31
N LEU A 220 17.86 -0.56 4.98
CA LEU A 220 17.72 -1.78 4.20
C LEU A 220 19.07 -2.37 3.73
N TYR A 221 20.09 -1.52 3.55
CA TYR A 221 21.43 -1.76 2.96
C TYR A 221 22.49 -0.77 3.52
N PRO A 222 22.99 -0.96 4.76
CA PRO A 222 23.93 -0.04 5.41
C PRO A 222 25.25 0.16 4.65
N ASP A 223 25.67 -0.85 3.88
CA ASP A 223 26.97 -0.88 3.21
C ASP A 223 26.96 -0.16 1.84
N LEU A 224 25.78 0.26 1.37
CA LEU A 224 25.59 0.94 0.08
C LEU A 224 25.42 2.46 0.22
N VAL A 225 25.62 2.98 1.43
CA VAL A 225 25.75 4.41 1.68
C VAL A 225 27.13 4.84 1.15
N PRO A 226 27.23 5.80 0.22
CA PRO A 226 28.52 6.38 -0.13
C PRO A 226 29.17 6.90 1.14
N THR A 227 30.37 6.43 1.47
CA THR A 227 31.19 6.91 2.60
C THR A 227 31.75 8.30 2.32
N SER A 228 30.97 9.23 1.76
CA SER A 228 31.38 10.61 1.54
C SER A 228 31.08 11.45 2.79
N LYS A 229 31.86 11.18 3.85
CA LYS A 229 32.37 12.08 4.90
C LYS A 229 32.68 11.28 6.16
N ALA A 230 33.74 10.47 6.07
CA ALA A 230 34.56 10.22 7.24
C ALA A 230 35.12 11.58 7.71
N ARG A 231 34.46 12.20 8.69
CA ARG A 231 35.10 13.27 9.48
C ARG A 231 36.20 12.60 10.28
N LYS A 232 37.42 12.90 9.87
CA LYS A 232 38.68 12.53 10.49
C LYS A 232 38.91 13.42 11.72
N GLY A 233 39.33 12.79 12.83
CA GLY A 233 39.76 13.42 14.09
C GLY A 233 38.66 13.45 15.15
N GLU A 234 38.84 13.02 16.40
CA GLU A 234 40.04 12.67 17.15
C GLU A 234 39.59 11.92 18.42
N ALA A 235 40.39 10.99 18.91
CA ALA A 235 40.10 10.18 20.10
C ALA A 235 40.57 10.88 21.38
N ALA A 236 39.76 10.83 22.45
CA ALA A 236 40.25 10.77 23.83
C ALA A 236 39.16 10.19 24.73
N ALA A 237 39.56 9.27 25.57
CA ALA A 237 38.73 8.54 26.52
C ALA A 237 38.41 9.37 27.77
N ASP A 238 37.40 8.88 28.48
CA ASP A 238 37.42 8.57 29.92
C ASP A 238 36.53 9.38 30.89
N VAL A 239 35.99 8.59 31.82
CA VAL A 239 35.40 8.89 33.14
C VAL A 239 33.91 9.30 33.29
N ALA A 240 33.24 8.33 33.92
CA ALA A 240 32.09 8.25 34.81
C ALA A 240 31.53 9.48 35.56
N GLU A 241 30.32 9.20 36.10
CA GLU A 241 29.63 9.74 37.29
C GLU A 241 28.47 10.74 37.12
N THR A 242 27.27 10.21 37.39
CA THR A 242 26.19 10.74 38.23
C THR A 242 25.95 12.25 38.26
N ASN A 243 24.75 12.66 37.83
CA ASN A 243 23.89 13.41 38.75
C ASN A 243 22.41 13.21 38.43
N GLU A 244 21.67 12.76 39.45
CA GLU A 244 20.25 13.02 39.59
C GLU A 244 20.01 14.54 39.50
N THR A 245 18.86 14.97 39.00
CA THR A 245 17.86 15.75 39.74
C THR A 245 16.90 16.46 38.78
N THR A 246 15.62 16.37 39.15
CA THR A 246 14.49 17.25 38.79
C THR A 246 13.87 17.16 37.40
N SER A 247 12.77 16.39 37.34
CA SER A 247 11.52 16.84 36.73
C SER A 247 11.15 18.27 37.17
N PRO A 248 10.56 19.06 36.27
CA PRO A 248 9.29 19.67 36.58
C PRO A 248 8.21 19.18 35.63
N GLU A 249 7.08 18.98 36.30
CA GLU A 249 5.79 18.52 35.87
C GLU A 249 5.01 19.63 35.15
N SER A 250 4.24 19.19 34.14
CA SER A 250 3.00 19.76 33.62
C SER A 250 2.95 20.86 32.54
N GLU A 251 1.88 20.69 31.73
CA GLU A 251 1.27 21.54 30.69
C GLU A 251 1.91 21.51 29.28
N ALA A 252 1.26 21.05 28.21
CA ALA A 252 -0.09 20.53 28.00
C ALA A 252 -0.09 19.57 26.80
N ALA A 253 -0.64 18.37 26.99
CA ALA A 253 -0.92 17.44 25.90
C ALA A 253 -2.14 17.93 25.07
N PRO A 254 -2.12 17.85 23.73
CA PRO A 254 -3.33 18.04 22.95
C PRO A 254 -4.35 16.92 23.28
N PRO A 255 -5.65 17.23 23.41
CA PRO A 255 -6.63 16.30 23.92
C PRO A 255 -6.85 15.13 22.96
N THR A 256 -6.72 13.93 23.52
CA THR A 256 -7.20 12.66 22.99
C THR A 256 -8.73 12.68 22.92
N GLY A 257 -9.30 13.08 21.78
CA GLY A 257 -10.74 13.19 21.55
C GLY A 257 -11.31 12.12 20.61
N THR A 258 -11.98 11.11 21.18
CA THR A 258 -13.23 10.49 20.66
C THR A 258 -13.25 9.98 19.20
N GLY A 259 -12.24 9.20 18.80
CA GLY A 259 -12.08 8.72 17.42
C GLY A 259 -12.88 7.49 16.94
N ALA A 260 -13.75 6.87 17.75
CA ALA A 260 -14.34 5.57 17.38
C ALA A 260 -15.88 5.46 17.40
N GLN A 261 -16.61 6.50 17.85
CA GLN A 261 -18.08 6.49 17.86
C GLN A 261 -18.67 7.50 16.86
N PRO A 262 -19.72 7.13 16.11
CA PRO A 262 -20.46 8.08 15.27
C PRO A 262 -21.02 9.22 16.14
N PRO A 263 -21.11 10.46 15.61
CA PRO A 263 -21.73 11.57 16.34
C PRO A 263 -23.16 11.19 16.75
N ARG A 264 -23.54 11.52 17.98
CA ARG A 264 -24.86 11.17 18.53
C ARG A 264 -25.97 12.06 17.97
N ASP A 265 -25.65 13.31 17.65
CA ASP A 265 -26.59 14.29 17.11
C ASP A 265 -25.90 15.27 16.13
N ALA A 266 -26.73 16.09 15.46
CA ALA A 266 -26.25 17.05 14.46
C ALA A 266 -25.34 18.14 15.05
N THR A 267 -25.53 18.50 16.32
CA THR A 267 -24.73 19.52 17.01
C THR A 267 -23.32 19.00 17.28
N GLU A 268 -23.21 17.75 17.72
CA GLU A 268 -21.93 17.06 17.91
C GLU A 268 -21.23 16.83 16.56
N ALA A 269 -21.98 16.46 15.51
CA ALA A 269 -21.44 16.31 14.17
C ALA A 269 -20.83 17.62 13.63
N GLU A 270 -21.51 18.74 13.85
CA GLU A 270 -21.03 20.08 13.52
C GLU A 270 -19.75 20.46 14.27
N GLN A 271 -19.73 20.27 15.59
CA GLN A 271 -18.55 20.56 16.41
C GLN A 271 -17.33 19.76 15.95
N ARG A 272 -17.52 18.45 15.70
CA ARG A 272 -16.47 17.57 15.19
C ARG A 272 -16.04 17.95 13.77
N PHE A 273 -16.98 18.38 12.93
CA PHE A 273 -16.68 18.87 11.58
C PHE A 273 -15.76 20.09 11.64
N PHE A 274 -16.11 21.13 12.40
CA PHE A 274 -15.30 22.34 12.48
C PHE A 274 -13.99 22.15 13.25
N ALA A 275 -13.94 21.24 14.23
CA ALA A 275 -12.68 20.87 14.87
C ALA A 275 -11.68 20.23 13.90
N ARG A 276 -12.17 19.53 12.87
CA ARG A 276 -11.32 18.84 11.87
C ARG A 276 -11.03 19.66 10.62
N TYR A 277 -12.01 20.44 10.15
CA TYR A 277 -11.96 21.12 8.84
C TYR A 277 -11.99 22.64 8.94
N GLY A 278 -12.18 23.21 10.14
CA GLY A 278 -12.23 24.67 10.32
C GLY A 278 -10.98 25.37 9.81
N ASP A 279 -9.80 24.82 10.13
CA ASP A 279 -8.53 25.42 9.73
C ASP A 279 -8.28 25.29 8.21
N LEU A 280 -8.80 24.22 7.59
CA LEU A 280 -8.75 24.01 6.12
C LEU A 280 -9.67 24.99 5.37
N ILE A 281 -10.83 25.28 5.94
CA ILE A 281 -11.85 26.17 5.35
C ILE A 281 -11.49 27.64 5.62
N GLY A 282 -10.68 27.92 6.64
CA GLY A 282 -10.21 29.24 7.06
C GLY A 282 -11.10 29.89 8.12
N GLU A 283 -12.35 29.45 8.27
CA GLU A 283 -13.30 29.94 9.27
C GLU A 283 -14.20 28.81 9.78
N ARG A 284 -14.77 28.97 10.99
CA ARG A 284 -15.61 27.97 11.67
C ARG A 284 -17.11 28.28 11.60
N ASN A 285 -17.59 28.74 10.44
CA ASN A 285 -19.01 29.06 10.23
C ASN A 285 -19.54 28.47 8.92
N TRP A 286 -20.85 28.29 8.82
CA TRP A 286 -21.49 27.65 7.65
C TRP A 286 -21.29 28.43 6.35
N SER A 287 -21.32 29.76 6.40
CA SER A 287 -21.09 30.61 5.22
C SER A 287 -19.72 30.39 4.58
N ALA A 288 -18.69 30.12 5.40
CA ALA A 288 -17.37 29.79 4.92
C ALA A 288 -17.33 28.42 4.26
N VAL A 289 -18.05 27.43 4.80
CA VAL A 289 -18.20 26.10 4.16
C VAL A 289 -18.87 26.23 2.79
N GLN A 290 -19.94 27.03 2.69
CA GLN A 290 -20.64 27.29 1.43
C GLN A 290 -19.73 27.93 0.38
N ARG A 291 -18.96 28.97 0.78
CA ARG A 291 -17.99 29.63 -0.09
C ARG A 291 -16.88 28.66 -0.51
N TYR A 292 -16.35 27.89 0.44
CA TYR A 292 -15.32 26.89 0.21
C TYR A 292 -15.80 25.79 -0.73
N LEU A 293 -17.06 25.34 -0.63
CA LEU A 293 -17.63 24.33 -1.52
C LEU A 293 -18.24 24.89 -2.81
N GLY A 294 -18.40 26.20 -2.93
CA GLY A 294 -19.10 26.84 -4.05
C GLY A 294 -20.57 26.40 -4.14
N SER A 295 -21.21 26.13 -2.99
CA SER A 295 -22.57 25.58 -2.92
C SER A 295 -23.44 26.42 -2.00
N LEU A 296 -24.69 26.67 -2.40
CA LEU A 296 -25.69 27.42 -1.62
C LEU A 296 -26.62 26.50 -0.82
N ARG A 297 -26.20 25.27 -0.51
CA ARG A 297 -27.00 24.34 0.28
C ARG A 297 -27.28 24.90 1.69
N PRO A 298 -28.48 24.69 2.25
CA PRO A 298 -28.78 25.11 3.62
C PRO A 298 -27.88 24.39 4.63
N ARG A 299 -27.79 24.92 5.85
CA ARG A 299 -27.02 24.31 6.94
C ARG A 299 -27.58 22.91 7.24
N PRO A 300 -26.72 21.87 7.31
CA PRO A 300 -27.12 20.53 7.67
C PRO A 300 -27.84 20.49 9.02
N THR A 301 -28.89 19.69 9.08
CA THR A 301 -29.70 19.49 10.30
C THR A 301 -29.63 18.05 10.82
N SER A 302 -28.98 17.14 10.09
CA SER A 302 -28.75 15.75 10.50
C SER A 302 -27.28 15.35 10.46
N VAL A 303 -26.95 14.23 11.13
CA VAL A 303 -25.59 13.67 11.17
C VAL A 303 -25.16 13.22 9.77
N GLU A 304 -26.04 12.59 9.01
CA GLU A 304 -25.77 12.11 7.65
C GLU A 304 -25.44 13.27 6.70
N GLU A 305 -26.15 14.40 6.83
CA GLU A 305 -25.88 15.59 6.04
C GLU A 305 -24.52 16.20 6.38
N TRP A 306 -24.14 16.23 7.67
CA TRP A 306 -22.81 16.67 8.10
C TRP A 306 -21.69 15.76 7.57
N ILE A 307 -21.93 14.44 7.52
CA ILE A 307 -20.99 13.48 6.92
C ILE A 307 -20.83 13.75 5.42
N ALA A 308 -21.93 13.98 4.69
CA ALA A 308 -21.89 14.29 3.26
C ALA A 308 -21.11 15.59 2.97
N VAL A 309 -21.24 16.61 3.83
CA VAL A 309 -20.47 17.85 3.72
C VAL A 309 -18.98 17.59 4.00
N ALA A 310 -18.65 16.78 5.00
CA ALA A 310 -17.26 16.39 5.29
C ALA A 310 -16.59 15.68 4.10
N GLU A 311 -17.34 14.83 3.40
CA GLU A 311 -16.86 14.17 2.18
C GLU A 311 -16.65 15.16 1.04
N ALA A 312 -17.59 16.09 0.82
CA ALA A 312 -17.44 17.13 -0.20
C ALA A 312 -16.21 18.04 0.05
N VAL A 313 -15.97 18.44 1.30
CA VAL A 313 -14.78 19.23 1.68
C VAL A 313 -13.49 18.44 1.41
N ARG A 314 -13.50 17.13 1.70
CA ARG A 314 -12.37 16.23 1.46
C ARG A 314 -12.11 16.00 -0.04
N GLY A 315 -13.16 15.85 -0.85
CA GLY A 315 -13.02 15.74 -2.30
C GLY A 315 -12.42 17.00 -2.90
N ARG A 316 -12.93 18.17 -2.50
CA ARG A 316 -12.43 19.46 -2.98
C ARG A 316 -10.98 19.74 -2.56
N SER A 317 -10.58 19.39 -1.33
CA SER A 317 -9.19 19.55 -0.90
C SER A 317 -8.19 18.64 -1.64
N ARG A 318 -8.68 17.55 -2.26
CA ARG A 318 -7.91 16.65 -3.11
C ARG A 318 -7.87 17.08 -4.57
N GLY A 319 -8.53 18.18 -4.94
CA GLY A 319 -8.67 18.61 -6.34
C GLY A 319 -9.63 17.76 -7.16
N GLU A 320 -10.47 16.93 -6.52
CA GLU A 320 -11.51 16.16 -7.20
C GLU A 320 -12.73 17.05 -7.46
N THR A 321 -12.83 17.59 -8.67
CA THR A 321 -14.08 18.20 -9.16
C THR A 321 -15.13 17.12 -9.37
N VAL A 322 -16.12 17.05 -8.49
CA VAL A 322 -17.30 16.20 -8.65
C VAL A 322 -18.16 16.77 -9.79
N VAL A 323 -17.97 16.27 -11.01
CA VAL A 323 -18.86 16.55 -12.13
C VAL A 323 -20.11 15.67 -11.96
N ALA A 324 -21.24 16.31 -11.68
CA ALA A 324 -22.54 15.67 -11.60
C ALA A 324 -22.95 15.08 -12.96
N ALA A 325 -23.59 13.91 -12.91
CA ALA A 325 -23.99 13.08 -14.04
C ALA A 325 -24.84 13.79 -15.12
N GLY A 326 -24.49 13.56 -16.38
CA GLY A 326 -25.29 13.90 -17.56
C GLY A 326 -25.11 12.85 -18.66
N LYS A 327 -26.21 12.21 -19.04
CA LYS A 327 -26.34 11.12 -20.03
C LYS A 327 -25.82 11.51 -21.42
N SER A 328 -25.10 10.61 -22.09
CA SER A 328 -25.37 10.27 -23.50
C SER A 328 -24.81 8.91 -23.92
N ARG A 329 -25.72 8.14 -24.49
CA ARG A 329 -25.69 6.81 -25.11
C ARG A 329 -24.92 6.80 -26.44
N LEU A 330 -24.14 5.74 -26.72
CA LEU A 330 -24.28 4.81 -27.86
C LEU A 330 -22.98 3.99 -28.12
N GLU A 331 -23.16 2.68 -28.05
CA GLU A 331 -22.33 1.54 -28.50
C GLU A 331 -22.18 1.49 -30.06
N PRO A 332 -21.54 0.47 -30.69
CA PRO A 332 -20.29 -0.24 -30.38
C PRO A 332 -19.43 -0.52 -31.65
N SER A 333 -18.29 -1.21 -31.46
CA SER A 333 -17.68 -2.22 -32.35
C SER A 333 -16.18 -2.00 -32.53
N GLN A 334 -15.37 -2.97 -32.09
CA GLN A 334 -14.56 -3.82 -32.97
C GLN A 334 -13.54 -4.63 -32.16
N ARG A 335 -13.35 -5.87 -32.61
CA ARG A 335 -12.53 -6.98 -32.07
C ARG A 335 -11.09 -6.57 -31.72
N PRO A 336 -10.41 -7.25 -30.78
CA PRO A 336 -8.96 -7.36 -30.84
C PRO A 336 -8.53 -8.62 -31.59
N SER A 337 -7.75 -8.41 -32.64
CA SER A 337 -6.93 -9.43 -33.28
C SER A 337 -5.81 -9.88 -32.36
N ALA A 338 -5.33 -11.10 -32.60
CA ALA A 338 -4.14 -11.66 -32.00
C ALA A 338 -2.87 -10.85 -32.31
N HIS A 339 -1.90 -10.99 -31.42
CA HIS A 339 -0.43 -10.75 -31.52
C HIS A 339 0.13 -9.62 -30.63
N GLY A 340 1.23 -9.94 -29.94
CA GLY A 340 2.15 -8.95 -29.39
C GLY A 340 2.68 -9.27 -28.00
N ARG A 341 3.49 -10.33 -27.84
CA ARG A 341 4.39 -10.44 -26.68
C ARG A 341 5.43 -9.33 -26.81
N ARG A 342 5.47 -8.38 -25.87
CA ARG A 342 6.49 -7.33 -25.83
C ARG A 342 7.21 -7.38 -24.49
N TRP A 343 8.35 -8.06 -24.48
CA TRP A 343 9.35 -7.91 -23.43
C TRP A 343 10.04 -6.57 -23.64
N LEU A 344 9.93 -5.66 -22.67
CA LEU A 344 10.70 -4.42 -22.65
C LEU A 344 12.01 -4.70 -21.91
N ILE A 345 13.02 -5.14 -22.68
CA ILE A 345 14.40 -5.17 -22.20
C ILE A 345 14.88 -3.72 -22.20
N LEU A 346 14.92 -3.10 -21.02
CA LEU A 346 15.50 -1.77 -20.85
C LEU A 346 17.00 -1.94 -20.59
N SER A 347 17.79 -1.96 -21.67
CA SER A 347 19.25 -1.92 -21.59
C SER A 347 19.74 -0.49 -21.37
N SER A 348 20.40 -0.27 -20.23
CA SER A 348 21.24 0.92 -19.99
C SER A 348 22.44 0.87 -20.95
N GLN A 349 22.40 1.61 -22.05
CA GLN A 349 23.64 2.01 -22.71
C GLN A 349 24.26 3.16 -21.92
N GLY A 350 25.50 2.96 -21.49
CA GLY A 350 26.27 3.94 -20.74
C GLY A 350 26.75 5.09 -21.61
N ASN A 351 26.87 6.25 -20.97
CA ASN A 351 27.95 7.19 -21.17
C ASN A 351 28.34 7.76 -19.80
#